data_AF-A0A7J7N756-F1
#
_entry.id   AF-A0A7J7N756-F1
#
_cell.length_a   1.000
_cell.length_b   1.000
_cell.length_c   1.000
_cell.angle_alpha   90.00
_cell.angle_beta   90.00
_cell.angle_gamma   90.00
#
_symmetry.space_group_name_H-M   'P 1'
#
loop_
_entity.id
_entity.type
_entity.pdbx_description
1 polymer ?
#
loop_
_entity_poly.entity_id
_entity_poly.type
_entity_poly.pdbx_seq_one_letter_code
_entity_poly.pdbx_strand_id
1 'polypeptide(L)'
;MALSLVLACGFVIDVIGIHALFGAFVVGIIMYKGGPFASVLIEKFEDIVFGLFLSLYFVSSGLKKNVTAIEGAQLWGLLVLVIFTAYFGKKFGTLIVSMIFKVLKREAFALGFLMNTKGLVEFIVLNIGKDRKVLNDWTFAISVLMALFMTFITTPIVMAVYKPARKFAPYKHRTIQRKDLDIEFRVLACFNSN
;
A
#
# COMPACT_ATOMS: atom_id res chain seq x y z
N MET A 1 -24.95 9.92 6.56
CA MET A 1 -24.00 10.40 7.57
C MET A 1 -22.54 10.18 7.17
N ALA A 2 -22.03 8.94 7.11
CA ALA A 2 -20.60 8.65 6.85
C ALA A 2 -19.95 9.42 5.68
N LEU A 3 -20.57 9.46 4.50
CA LEU A 3 -20.06 10.20 3.34
C LEU A 3 -19.91 11.71 3.59
N SER A 4 -20.85 12.32 4.33
CA SER A 4 -20.77 13.74 4.72
C SER A 4 -19.63 13.98 5.71
N LEU A 5 -19.35 13.03 6.60
CA LEU A 5 -18.19 13.09 7.51
C LEU A 5 -16.86 12.98 6.74
N VAL A 6 -16.78 12.08 5.75
CA VAL A 6 -15.62 11.96 4.85
C VAL A 6 -15.38 13.26 4.09
N LEU A 7 -16.43 13.84 3.48
CA LEU A 7 -16.35 15.09 2.72
C LEU A 7 -15.96 16.27 3.62
N ALA A 8 -16.57 16.41 4.80
CA ALA A 8 -16.26 17.48 5.74
C ALA A 8 -14.83 17.38 6.29
N CYS A 9 -14.38 16.18 6.68
CA CYS A 9 -13.02 15.97 7.18
C CYS A 9 -11.97 16.18 6.07
N GLY A 10 -12.25 15.71 4.84
CA GLY A 10 -11.43 15.98 3.66
C GLY A 10 -11.30 17.48 3.39
N PHE A 11 -12.40 18.22 3.40
CA PHE A 11 -12.43 19.68 3.19
C PHE A 11 -11.64 20.44 4.27
N VAL A 12 -11.82 20.12 5.55
CA VAL A 12 -11.05 20.74 6.66
C VAL A 12 -9.55 20.51 6.48
N ILE A 13 -9.13 19.32 6.05
CA ILE A 13 -7.72 18.98 5.84
C ILE A 13 -7.15 19.67 4.60
N ASP A 14 -7.94 19.82 3.53
CA ASP A 14 -7.56 20.59 2.33
C ASP A 14 -7.39 22.10 2.64
N VAL A 15 -8.26 22.66 3.48
CA VAL A 15 -8.14 24.05 4.00
C VAL A 15 -6.90 24.24 4.87
N ILE A 16 -6.43 23.20 5.57
CA ILE A 16 -5.14 23.19 6.30
C ILE A 16 -3.92 23.08 5.33
N GLY A 17 -4.16 22.90 4.03
CA GLY A 17 -3.12 22.78 3.00
C GLY A 17 -2.55 21.36 2.85
N ILE A 18 -3.13 20.38 3.54
CA ILE A 18 -2.78 18.96 3.46
C ILE A 18 -3.75 18.30 2.47
N HIS A 19 -3.28 17.37 1.63
CA HIS A 19 -4.14 16.77 0.61
C HIS A 19 -5.34 16.02 1.22
N ALA A 20 -6.56 16.36 0.80
CA ALA A 20 -7.84 15.84 1.33
C ALA A 20 -7.94 14.30 1.49
N LEU A 21 -7.16 13.53 0.71
CA LEU A 21 -7.02 12.07 0.81
C LEU A 21 -6.65 11.61 2.24
N PHE A 22 -5.86 12.39 2.97
CA PHE A 22 -5.53 12.07 4.38
C PHE A 22 -6.75 12.16 5.30
N GLY A 23 -7.71 13.06 5.05
CA GLY A 23 -8.96 13.15 5.80
C GLY A 23 -9.88 11.96 5.55
N ALA A 24 -10.02 11.56 4.29
CA ALA A 24 -10.75 10.34 3.92
C ALA A 24 -10.13 9.08 4.57
N PHE A 25 -8.80 9.00 4.62
CA PHE A 25 -8.07 7.92 5.28
C PHE A 25 -8.31 7.88 6.80
N VAL A 26 -8.25 9.03 7.50
CA VAL A 26 -8.52 9.12 8.94
C VAL A 26 -9.96 8.72 9.28
N VAL A 27 -10.96 9.21 8.53
CA VAL A 27 -12.36 8.79 8.73
C VAL A 27 -12.54 7.29 8.45
N GLY A 28 -11.84 6.75 7.45
CA GLY A 28 -11.84 5.31 7.14
C GLY A 28 -11.23 4.43 8.23
N ILE A 29 -10.30 4.94 9.05
CA ILE A 29 -9.77 4.25 10.24
C ILE A 29 -10.77 4.32 11.41
N ILE A 30 -11.41 5.48 11.61
CA ILE A 30 -12.37 5.71 12.69
C ILE A 30 -13.66 4.89 12.48
N MET A 31 -14.03 4.60 11.22
CA MET A 31 -15.24 3.84 10.88
C MET A 31 -15.09 2.34 11.22
N TYR A 32 -15.50 1.99 12.45
CA TYR A 32 -15.37 0.64 13.02
C TYR A 32 -16.05 -0.45 12.17
N LYS A 33 -15.28 -1.45 11.74
CA LYS A 33 -15.70 -2.53 10.82
C LYS A 33 -16.71 -3.53 11.39
N GLY A 34 -17.14 -3.39 12.64
CA GLY A 34 -18.00 -4.39 13.32
C GLY A 34 -19.51 -4.28 13.06
N GLY A 35 -19.99 -3.26 12.33
CA GLY A 35 -21.42 -3.09 12.03
C GLY A 35 -21.79 -3.64 10.64
N PRO A 36 -22.90 -4.39 10.48
CA PRO A 36 -23.31 -4.94 9.17
C PRO A 36 -23.65 -3.86 8.14
N PHE A 37 -24.02 -2.65 8.58
CA PHE A 37 -24.16 -1.48 7.72
C PHE A 37 -22.84 -1.04 7.08
N ALA A 38 -21.70 -1.20 7.78
CA ALA A 38 -20.40 -0.78 7.26
C ALA A 38 -19.89 -1.72 6.16
N SER A 39 -20.10 -3.04 6.27
CA SER A 39 -19.72 -4.00 5.23
C SER A 39 -20.51 -3.79 3.94
N VAL A 40 -21.84 -3.65 4.02
CA VAL A 40 -22.71 -3.42 2.84
C VAL A 40 -22.41 -2.06 2.18
N LEU A 41 -22.09 -1.04 2.98
CA LEU A 41 -21.65 0.26 2.45
C LEU A 41 -20.30 0.16 1.73
N ILE A 42 -19.33 -0.57 2.30
CA ILE A 42 -18.03 -0.79 1.65
C ILE A 42 -18.22 -1.53 0.33
N GLU A 43 -18.92 -2.67 0.32
CA GLU A 43 -19.17 -3.49 -0.87
C GLU A 43 -19.76 -2.66 -2.03
N LYS A 44 -20.82 -1.87 -1.76
CA LYS A 44 -21.44 -1.02 -2.79
C LYS A 44 -20.58 0.15 -3.25
N PHE A 45 -19.70 0.68 -2.41
CA PHE A 45 -18.73 1.68 -2.85
C PHE A 45 -17.52 1.06 -3.56
N GLU A 46 -17.15 -0.17 -3.22
CA GLU A 46 -16.01 -0.89 -3.80
C GLU A 46 -16.25 -1.19 -5.28
N ASP A 47 -17.42 -1.74 -5.63
CA ASP A 47 -17.87 -1.94 -7.02
C ASP A 47 -17.77 -0.64 -7.86
N ILE A 48 -18.31 0.46 -7.32
CA ILE A 48 -18.37 1.77 -8.01
C ILE A 48 -16.97 2.39 -8.14
N VAL A 49 -16.14 2.25 -7.10
CA VAL A 49 -14.78 2.81 -7.07
C VAL A 49 -13.86 2.04 -8.02
N PHE A 50 -13.81 0.71 -7.94
CA PHE A 50 -12.94 -0.09 -8.82
C PHE A 50 -13.44 -0.14 -10.27
N GLY A 51 -14.75 -0.25 -10.49
CA GLY A 51 -15.33 -0.33 -11.82
C GLY A 51 -15.28 0.99 -12.60
N LEU A 52 -15.69 2.11 -11.97
CA LEU A 52 -15.91 3.38 -12.66
C LEU A 52 -14.86 4.45 -12.30
N PHE A 53 -14.71 4.80 -11.03
CA PHE A 53 -13.82 5.92 -10.64
C PHE A 53 -12.35 5.62 -10.93
N LEU A 54 -11.87 4.41 -10.61
CA LEU A 54 -10.50 3.98 -10.84
C LEU A 54 -10.15 3.93 -12.33
N SER A 55 -11.07 3.39 -13.14
CA SER A 55 -10.94 3.32 -14.60
C SER A 55 -10.84 4.72 -15.21
N LEU A 56 -11.81 5.61 -14.90
CA LEU A 56 -11.80 7.00 -15.36
C LEU A 56 -10.56 7.77 -14.87
N TYR A 57 -10.11 7.53 -13.64
CA TYR A 57 -8.90 8.14 -13.08
C TYR A 57 -7.65 7.73 -13.87
N PHE A 58 -7.48 6.44 -14.19
CA PHE A 58 -6.35 5.97 -14.99
C PHE A 58 -6.41 6.45 -16.44
N VAL A 59 -7.58 6.48 -17.08
CA VAL A 59 -7.73 7.02 -18.44
C VAL A 59 -7.38 8.51 -18.47
N SER A 60 -8.00 9.32 -17.61
CA SER A 60 -7.78 10.78 -17.56
C SER A 60 -6.34 11.14 -17.17
N SER A 61 -5.77 10.46 -16.17
CA SER A 61 -4.40 10.71 -15.73
C SER A 61 -3.34 10.10 -16.64
N GLY A 62 -3.69 9.08 -17.45
CA GLY A 62 -2.81 8.47 -18.45
C GLY A 62 -2.75 9.28 -19.74
N LEU A 63 -3.89 9.76 -20.23
CA LEU A 63 -3.97 10.59 -21.45
C LEU A 63 -3.24 11.93 -21.30
N LYS A 64 -3.10 12.44 -20.06
CA LYS A 64 -2.31 13.64 -19.72
C LYS A 64 -0.78 13.42 -19.63
N LYS A 65 -0.24 12.28 -20.09
CA LYS A 65 1.19 11.95 -20.02
C LYS A 65 1.86 11.97 -21.38
N ASN A 66 2.47 13.10 -21.73
CA ASN A 66 3.38 13.20 -22.87
C ASN A 66 4.67 12.44 -22.55
N VAL A 67 4.72 11.14 -22.89
CA VAL A 67 5.94 10.32 -22.82
C VAL A 67 7.03 10.83 -23.79
N THR A 68 6.65 11.74 -24.69
CA THR A 68 7.45 12.49 -25.67
C THR A 68 7.80 13.93 -25.24
N ALA A 69 7.50 14.35 -24.01
CA ALA A 69 7.94 15.66 -23.47
C ALA A 69 9.40 15.67 -22.94
N ILE A 70 10.08 14.50 -23.17
CA ILE A 70 12.66 13.26 -23.44
C ILE A 70 13.81 13.70 -24.49
N GLU A 71 14.64 14.66 -24.11
CA GLU A 71 15.69 15.25 -24.94
C GLU A 71 16.85 15.59 -24.01
N GLY A 72 18.05 15.09 -24.34
CA GLY A 72 19.25 15.22 -23.50
C GLY A 72 19.59 13.96 -22.70
N ALA A 73 20.44 13.11 -23.28
CA ALA A 73 20.92 11.86 -22.66
C ALA A 73 21.68 12.07 -21.32
N GLN A 74 22.30 13.23 -21.11
CA GLN A 74 23.09 13.53 -19.91
C GLN A 74 22.22 13.71 -18.66
N LEU A 75 21.11 14.46 -18.74
CA LEU A 75 20.16 14.56 -17.64
C LEU A 75 19.54 13.19 -17.34
N TRP A 76 19.28 12.39 -18.40
CA TRP A 76 18.81 11.02 -18.27
C TRP A 76 19.75 10.11 -17.48
N GLY A 77 21.06 10.15 -17.74
CA GLY A 77 22.04 9.36 -16.99
C GLY A 77 22.04 9.68 -15.49
N LEU A 78 22.03 10.96 -15.11
CA LEU A 78 22.05 11.38 -13.71
C LEU A 78 20.72 11.04 -13.00
N LEU A 79 19.59 11.25 -13.66
CA LEU A 79 18.25 10.95 -13.15
C LEU A 79 18.05 9.44 -12.94
N VAL A 80 18.50 8.61 -13.90
CA VAL A 80 18.54 7.14 -13.76
C VAL A 80 19.43 6.72 -12.58
N LEU A 81 20.60 7.34 -12.39
CA LEU A 81 21.50 7.01 -11.28
C LEU A 81 20.89 7.34 -9.90
N VAL A 82 20.19 8.48 -9.77
CA VAL A 82 19.46 8.85 -8.54
C VAL A 82 18.29 7.88 -8.29
N ILE A 83 17.54 7.50 -9.32
CA ILE A 83 16.47 6.50 -9.20
C ILE A 83 17.03 5.12 -8.81
N PHE A 84 18.15 4.70 -9.39
CA PHE A 84 18.81 3.43 -9.11
C PHE A 84 19.32 3.39 -7.66
N THR A 85 20.00 4.43 -7.20
CA THR A 85 20.48 4.53 -5.80
C THR A 85 19.33 4.62 -4.79
N ALA A 86 18.26 5.37 -5.06
CA ALA A 86 17.07 5.39 -4.20
C ALA A 86 16.37 4.02 -4.12
N TYR A 87 16.31 3.30 -5.24
CA TYR A 87 15.71 1.98 -5.36
C TYR A 87 16.51 0.89 -4.63
N PHE A 88 17.80 0.75 -4.96
CA PHE A 88 18.68 -0.22 -4.32
C PHE A 88 18.94 0.15 -2.86
N GLY A 89 19.02 1.43 -2.50
CA GLY A 89 19.12 1.90 -1.12
C GLY A 89 17.94 1.45 -0.26
N LYS A 90 16.69 1.59 -0.73
CA LYS A 90 15.51 1.05 -0.03
C LYS A 90 15.56 -0.47 0.11
N LYS A 91 15.95 -1.21 -0.95
CA LYS A 91 16.03 -2.68 -0.88
C LYS A 91 17.12 -3.19 0.06
N PHE A 92 18.36 -2.70 -0.08
CA PHE A 92 19.47 -3.08 0.79
C PHE A 92 19.24 -2.64 2.24
N GLY A 93 18.74 -1.42 2.47
CA GLY A 93 18.38 -0.96 3.82
C GLY A 93 17.38 -1.88 4.51
N THR A 94 16.29 -2.24 3.82
CA THR A 94 15.28 -3.17 4.36
C THR A 94 15.87 -4.57 4.62
N LEU A 95 16.73 -5.06 3.73
CA LEU A 95 17.38 -6.36 3.86
C LEU A 95 18.34 -6.40 5.07
N ILE A 96 19.18 -5.38 5.22
CA ILE A 96 20.15 -5.24 6.32
C ILE A 96 19.42 -5.14 7.66
N VAL A 97 18.40 -4.28 7.76
CA VAL A 97 17.57 -4.16 8.97
C VAL A 97 16.89 -5.48 9.31
N SER A 98 16.31 -6.17 8.33
CA SER A 98 15.67 -7.47 8.55
C SER A 98 16.65 -8.56 9.03
N MET A 99 17.91 -8.52 8.57
CA MET A 99 18.98 -9.41 9.06
C MET A 99 19.40 -9.08 10.50
N ILE A 100 19.49 -7.79 10.88
CA ILE A 100 19.76 -7.36 12.26
C ILE A 100 18.67 -7.86 13.20
N PHE A 101 17.40 -7.76 12.80
CA PHE A 101 16.25 -8.30 13.55
C PHE A 101 16.07 -9.84 13.44
N LYS A 102 17.03 -10.56 12.85
CA LYS A 102 17.06 -12.05 12.74
C LYS A 102 15.81 -12.66 12.08
N VAL A 103 15.14 -11.90 11.21
CA VAL A 103 13.99 -12.37 10.41
C VAL A 103 14.48 -13.47 9.44
N LEU A 104 13.61 -14.44 9.12
CA LEU A 104 13.95 -15.49 8.17
C LEU A 104 14.38 -14.87 6.82
N LYS A 105 15.50 -15.29 6.23
CA LYS A 105 16.02 -14.69 4.98
C LYS A 105 14.94 -14.59 3.87
N ARG A 106 14.05 -15.58 3.79
CA ARG A 106 12.90 -15.63 2.86
C ARG A 106 11.87 -14.53 3.12
N GLU A 107 11.57 -14.26 4.39
CA GLU A 107 10.66 -13.19 4.84
C GLU A 107 11.33 -11.82 4.69
N ALA A 108 12.63 -11.70 5.02
CA ALA A 108 13.42 -10.49 4.82
C ALA A 108 13.48 -10.06 3.35
N PHE A 109 13.66 -11.01 2.42
CA PHE A 109 13.53 -10.74 0.98
C PHE A 109 12.11 -10.30 0.63
N ALA A 110 11.07 -11.06 1.03
CA ALA A 110 9.68 -10.68 0.76
C ALA A 110 9.35 -9.26 1.26
N LEU A 111 9.82 -8.89 2.45
CA LEU A 111 9.64 -7.54 3.03
C LEU A 111 10.36 -6.46 2.20
N GLY A 112 11.62 -6.67 1.82
CA GLY A 112 12.38 -5.72 0.99
C GLY A 112 11.84 -5.57 -0.43
N PHE A 113 11.21 -6.62 -0.97
CA PHE A 113 10.44 -6.55 -2.21
C PHE A 113 9.12 -5.78 -2.01
N LEU A 114 8.32 -6.13 -0.99
CA LEU A 114 7.07 -5.44 -0.63
C LEU A 114 7.26 -3.94 -0.35
N MET A 115 8.37 -3.53 0.27
CA MET A 115 8.66 -2.11 0.55
C MET A 115 8.95 -1.27 -0.72
N ASN A 116 8.83 -1.88 -1.91
CA ASN A 116 8.89 -1.24 -3.23
C ASN A 116 7.61 -1.45 -4.07
N THR A 117 6.52 -2.00 -3.54
CA THR A 117 5.24 -2.03 -4.27
C THR A 117 4.65 -0.61 -4.36
N LYS A 118 4.94 0.06 -5.47
CA LYS A 118 4.36 1.37 -5.79
C LYS A 118 2.92 1.19 -6.23
N GLY A 119 2.01 1.97 -5.66
CA GLY A 119 0.56 1.85 -5.84
C GLY A 119 -0.12 3.17 -6.20
N LEU A 120 -1.46 3.15 -6.26
CA LEU A 120 -2.30 4.28 -6.68
C LEU A 120 -2.02 5.58 -5.90
N VAL A 121 -1.78 5.50 -4.59
CA VAL A 121 -1.50 6.70 -3.76
C VAL A 121 -0.22 7.41 -4.22
N GLU A 122 0.82 6.67 -4.62
CA GLU A 122 2.05 7.27 -5.15
C GLU A 122 1.86 7.86 -6.55
N PHE A 123 1.04 7.21 -7.39
CA PHE A 123 0.66 7.76 -8.69
C PHE A 123 -0.16 9.07 -8.55
N ILE A 124 -1.03 9.17 -7.54
CA ILE A 124 -1.71 10.43 -7.16
C ILE A 124 -0.70 11.50 -6.75
N VAL A 125 0.23 11.18 -5.83
CA VAL A 125 1.26 12.13 -5.36
C VAL A 125 2.15 12.61 -6.51
N LEU A 126 2.56 11.73 -7.41
CA LEU A 126 3.31 12.09 -8.62
C LEU A 126 2.51 13.04 -9.53
N ASN A 127 1.20 12.85 -9.67
CA ASN A 127 0.36 13.72 -10.51
C ASN A 127 0.26 15.12 -9.90
N ILE A 128 0.00 15.22 -8.60
CA ILE A 128 -0.03 16.49 -7.84
C ILE A 128 1.33 17.20 -7.92
N GLY A 129 2.44 16.45 -7.82
CA GLY A 129 3.79 17.00 -7.95
C GLY A 129 4.07 17.57 -9.36
N LYS A 130 3.48 16.99 -10.40
CA LYS A 130 3.53 17.54 -11.77
C LYS A 130 2.66 18.77 -11.93
N ASP A 131 1.41 18.72 -11.44
CA ASP A 131 0.46 19.84 -11.52
C ASP A 131 0.96 21.08 -10.74
N ARG A 132 1.70 20.87 -9.64
CA ARG A 132 2.41 21.93 -8.89
C ARG A 132 3.77 22.32 -9.49
N LYS A 133 4.14 21.81 -10.67
CA LYS A 133 5.42 22.05 -11.38
C LYS A 133 6.68 21.71 -10.58
N VAL A 134 6.59 20.82 -9.60
CA VAL A 134 7.74 20.28 -8.84
C VAL A 134 8.43 19.14 -9.61
N LEU A 135 7.68 18.46 -10.48
CA LEU A 135 8.18 17.40 -11.37
C LEU A 135 8.07 17.83 -12.83
N ASN A 136 9.20 17.85 -13.54
CA ASN A 136 9.23 17.97 -15.00
C ASN A 136 8.62 16.71 -15.66
N ASP A 137 8.04 16.84 -16.86
CA ASP A 137 7.35 15.73 -17.53
C ASP A 137 8.23 14.49 -17.76
N TRP A 138 9.50 14.64 -18.18
CA TRP A 138 10.42 13.49 -18.26
C TRP A 138 10.61 12.81 -16.88
N THR A 139 10.85 13.57 -15.81
CA THR A 139 11.04 13.03 -14.44
C THR A 139 9.80 12.27 -13.95
N PHE A 140 8.62 12.81 -14.23
CA PHE A 140 7.33 12.18 -13.94
C PHE A 140 7.14 10.90 -14.76
N ALA A 141 7.42 10.91 -16.06
CA ALA A 141 7.32 9.75 -16.93
C ALA A 141 8.25 8.61 -16.48
N ILE A 142 9.52 8.91 -16.17
CA ILE A 142 10.50 7.92 -15.67
C ILE A 142 10.05 7.36 -14.32
N SER A 143 9.58 8.21 -13.40
CA SER A 143 9.10 7.77 -12.08
C SER A 143 7.92 6.81 -12.19
N VAL A 144 6.97 7.08 -13.10
CA VAL A 144 5.81 6.23 -13.35
C VAL A 144 6.21 4.92 -14.04
N LEU A 145 7.10 4.97 -15.04
CA LEU A 145 7.58 3.76 -15.74
C LEU A 145 8.37 2.85 -14.79
N MET A 146 9.26 3.43 -13.99
CA MET A 146 10.01 2.73 -12.95
C MET A 146 9.08 2.12 -11.89
N ALA A 147 8.01 2.83 -11.50
CA ALA A 147 7.00 2.30 -10.59
C ALA A 147 6.27 1.08 -11.14
N LEU A 148 5.77 1.17 -12.37
CA LEU A 148 5.05 0.08 -13.03
C LEU A 148 5.94 -1.14 -13.24
N PHE A 149 7.15 -0.95 -13.79
CA PHE A 149 8.11 -2.02 -14.01
C PHE A 149 8.53 -2.68 -12.68
N MET A 150 8.74 -1.88 -11.63
CA MET A 150 9.08 -2.44 -10.31
C MET A 150 7.93 -3.20 -9.66
N THR A 151 6.69 -2.71 -9.71
CA THR A 151 5.55 -3.46 -9.17
C THR A 151 5.31 -4.73 -9.99
N PHE A 152 5.44 -4.69 -11.32
CA PHE A 152 5.31 -5.86 -12.20
C PHE A 152 6.36 -6.95 -11.93
N ILE A 153 7.61 -6.58 -11.62
CA ILE A 153 8.66 -7.53 -11.19
C ILE A 153 8.44 -8.01 -9.74
N THR A 154 7.97 -7.12 -8.87
CA THR A 154 7.82 -7.41 -7.43
C THR A 154 6.70 -8.40 -7.17
N THR A 155 5.55 -8.28 -7.82
CA THR A 155 4.40 -9.19 -7.62
C THR A 155 4.73 -10.68 -7.82
N PRO A 156 5.30 -11.14 -8.96
CA PRO A 156 5.64 -12.56 -9.14
C PRO A 156 6.78 -13.02 -8.23
N ILE A 157 7.76 -12.16 -7.92
CA ILE A 157 8.82 -12.50 -6.97
C ILE A 157 8.23 -12.70 -5.56
N VAL A 158 7.37 -11.80 -5.10
CA VAL A 158 6.67 -11.95 -3.82
C VAL A 158 5.79 -13.21 -3.85
N MET A 159 5.08 -13.50 -4.93
CA MET A 159 4.23 -14.70 -5.03
C MET A 159 5.02 -16.02 -5.02
N ALA A 160 6.20 -16.05 -5.65
CA ALA A 160 7.09 -17.22 -5.65
C ALA A 160 7.81 -17.39 -4.31
N VAL A 161 8.36 -16.30 -3.76
CA VAL A 161 9.01 -16.28 -2.44
C VAL A 161 7.99 -16.58 -1.34
N TYR A 162 6.77 -16.07 -1.44
CA TYR A 162 5.68 -16.21 -0.47
C TYR A 162 4.59 -17.17 -1.00
N LYS A 163 4.98 -18.44 -1.27
CA LYS A 163 4.05 -19.51 -1.71
C LYS A 163 2.71 -19.43 -0.95
N PRO A 164 1.57 -19.42 -1.65
CA PRO A 164 0.27 -19.22 -1.02
C PRO A 164 -0.03 -20.27 0.04
N ALA A 165 -0.72 -19.83 1.10
CA ALA A 165 -1.31 -20.66 2.15
C ALA A 165 -0.38 -21.60 2.95
N ARG A 166 0.97 -21.53 2.86
CA ARG A 166 1.80 -22.22 3.88
C ARG A 166 1.73 -21.43 5.19
N LYS A 167 0.80 -21.87 6.06
CA LYS A 167 0.51 -21.45 7.44
C LYS A 167 1.61 -20.55 8.05
N PHE A 168 1.22 -19.37 8.54
CA PHE A 168 2.09 -18.48 9.34
C PHE A 168 2.99 -19.32 10.25
N ALA A 169 4.30 -19.32 9.98
CA ALA A 169 5.25 -20.03 10.82
C ALA A 169 5.15 -19.39 12.22
N PRO A 170 4.83 -20.15 13.29
CA PRO A 170 4.57 -19.57 14.60
C PRO A 170 5.80 -18.82 15.06
N TYR A 171 5.69 -17.49 15.13
CA TYR A 171 6.80 -16.58 15.33
C TYR A 171 7.47 -16.92 16.68
N LYS A 172 8.68 -17.48 16.64
CA LYS A 172 9.31 -18.26 17.74
C LYS A 172 9.62 -17.44 19.01
N HIS A 173 9.22 -16.17 19.04
CA HIS A 173 9.44 -15.21 20.13
C HIS A 173 8.16 -14.64 20.76
N ARG A 174 6.99 -15.29 20.61
CA ARG A 174 5.81 -15.01 21.47
C ARG A 174 5.94 -15.66 22.85
N THR A 175 6.91 -15.22 23.64
CA THR A 175 6.96 -15.42 25.10
C THR A 175 6.55 -14.15 25.85
N ILE A 176 5.29 -13.73 25.63
CA ILE A 176 4.55 -13.00 26.67
C ILE A 176 3.69 -14.05 27.35
N GLN A 177 4.13 -14.51 28.52
CA GLN A 177 3.33 -15.37 29.38
C GLN A 177 2.19 -14.52 29.94
N ARG A 178 1.01 -14.55 29.32
CA ARG A 178 -0.20 -14.01 29.95
C ARG A 178 -0.65 -15.01 31.01
N LYS A 179 -0.06 -14.87 32.18
CA LYS A 179 -0.38 -15.67 33.36
C LYS A 179 -1.82 -15.38 33.79
N ASP A 180 -2.47 -16.44 34.28
CA ASP A 180 -3.68 -16.47 35.10
C ASP A 180 -4.88 -15.59 34.67
N LEU A 181 -5.94 -16.27 34.19
CA LEU A 181 -7.32 -15.87 34.44
C LEU A 181 -8.19 -17.13 34.48
N ASP A 182 -8.25 -17.75 35.66
CA ASP A 182 -9.03 -18.96 35.92
C ASP A 182 -10.53 -18.70 35.78
N ILE A 183 -11.09 -19.07 34.62
CA ILE A 183 -12.53 -19.19 34.40
C ILE A 183 -12.81 -20.50 33.68
N GLU A 184 -13.49 -21.41 34.37
CA GLU A 184 -13.73 -22.78 33.93
C GLU A 184 -14.73 -22.86 32.75
N PHE A 185 -14.24 -23.11 31.53
CA PHE A 185 -15.12 -23.55 30.42
C PHE A 185 -15.42 -25.06 30.51
N ARG A 186 -16.06 -25.45 31.62
CA ARG A 186 -16.37 -26.85 31.98
C ARG A 186 -17.66 -27.36 31.33
N VAL A 187 -17.75 -27.29 30.00
CA VAL A 187 -18.89 -27.80 29.22
C VAL A 187 -18.48 -29.06 28.44
N LEU A 188 -18.28 -30.16 29.16
CA LEU A 188 -18.19 -31.50 28.59
C LEU A 188 -19.59 -32.03 28.29
N ALA A 189 -20.06 -31.80 27.06
CA ALA A 189 -21.33 -32.34 26.59
C ALA A 189 -21.20 -33.83 26.22
N CYS A 190 -21.33 -34.72 27.21
CA CYS A 190 -21.48 -36.15 26.98
C CYS A 190 -22.86 -36.45 26.39
N PHE A 191 -22.92 -36.68 25.06
CA PHE A 191 -24.13 -37.14 24.38
C PHE A 191 -24.08 -38.66 24.20
N ASN A 192 -24.80 -39.40 25.05
CA ASN A 192 -24.99 -40.85 24.89
C ASN A 192 -26.39 -41.25 25.39
N SER A 193 -27.28 -41.66 24.48
CA SER A 193 -28.64 -42.09 24.80
C SER A 193 -29.21 -43.03 23.74
N ASN A 194 -28.70 -44.27 23.71
CA ASN A 194 -29.47 -45.52 23.54
C ASN A 194 -28.55 -46.70 23.82
#